data_AF-A0A7S0DWX2-F1
#
_entry.id   AF-A0A7S0DWX2-F1
#
_cell.length_a   1.000
_cell.length_b   1.000
_cell.length_c   1.000
_cell.angle_alpha   90.00
_cell.angle_beta   90.00
_cell.angle_gamma   90.00
#
_symmetry.space_group_name_H-M   'P 1'
#
loop_
_entity.id
_entity.type
_entity.pdbx_description
1 polymer ?
#
loop_
_entity_poly.entity_id
_entity_poly.type
_entity_poly.pdbx_seq_one_letter_code
_entity_poly.pdbx_strand_id
1 'polypeptide(L)'
;GVPSFLRSEGFRVYNGRYDGAEEAAKFKAMVRIPQNYMSTSFHQLLAAGVAMLVPSPEFLLQLSMEPAFWWDTKWDVEEHRSRIQQSGEWKCPKLVSTLSKETIMFAYEYDSYHAASVIFFSSWEDLVDKLRTVDFDKHKEHVKKLADMHRRVFMQEWERTFHELRALQL
;
A
#
# COMPACT_ATOMS: atom_id res chain seq x y z
N GLY A 1 -4.04 -5.45 -16.88
CA GLY A 1 -3.80 -4.80 -15.57
C GLY A 1 -4.24 -5.73 -14.45
N VAL A 2 -3.80 -5.48 -13.22
CA VAL A 2 -4.02 -6.40 -12.08
C VAL A 2 -5.49 -6.78 -11.84
N PRO A 3 -6.49 -5.91 -12.00
CA PRO A 3 -7.89 -6.32 -11.90
C PRO A 3 -8.29 -7.41 -12.90
N SER A 4 -7.78 -7.37 -14.14
CA SER A 4 -8.05 -8.39 -15.15
C SER A 4 -7.36 -9.72 -14.83
N PHE A 5 -6.11 -9.65 -14.36
CA PHE A 5 -5.36 -10.83 -13.92
C PHE A 5 -6.04 -11.53 -12.73
N LEU A 6 -6.42 -10.78 -11.70
CA LEU A 6 -7.12 -11.35 -10.55
C LEU A 6 -8.51 -11.91 -10.95
N ARG A 7 -9.21 -11.29 -11.90
CA ARG A 7 -10.46 -11.85 -12.44
C ARG A 7 -10.24 -13.15 -13.21
N SER A 8 -9.16 -13.29 -14.00
CA SER A 8 -8.84 -14.57 -14.67
C SER A 8 -8.48 -15.67 -13.68
N GLU A 9 -7.95 -15.31 -12.51
CA GLU A 9 -7.69 -16.21 -11.39
C GLU A 9 -8.93 -16.54 -10.54
N GLY A 10 -10.11 -16.05 -10.94
CA GLY A 10 -11.39 -16.33 -10.30
C GLY A 10 -11.80 -15.38 -9.16
N PHE A 11 -11.06 -14.29 -8.94
CA PHE A 11 -11.39 -13.33 -7.89
C PHE A 11 -12.40 -12.27 -8.36
N ARG A 12 -13.33 -11.92 -7.46
CA ARG A 12 -14.17 -10.72 -7.63
C ARG A 12 -13.36 -9.49 -7.24
N VAL A 13 -13.15 -8.60 -8.21
CA VAL A 13 -12.31 -7.40 -8.02
C VAL A 13 -13.11 -6.13 -8.22
N TYR A 14 -13.11 -5.29 -7.20
CA TYR A 14 -13.51 -3.88 -7.29
C TYR A 14 -12.30 -3.03 -7.67
N ASN A 15 -12.44 -2.24 -8.73
CA ASN A 15 -11.41 -1.31 -9.22
C ASN A 15 -11.95 0.12 -9.37
N GLY A 16 -12.96 0.48 -8.57
CA GLY A 16 -13.46 1.85 -8.51
C GLY A 16 -12.56 2.76 -7.67
N ARG A 17 -13.03 3.97 -7.37
CA ARG A 17 -12.27 4.93 -6.56
C ARG A 17 -12.27 4.53 -5.09
N TYR A 18 -11.19 4.85 -4.40
CA TYR A 18 -11.15 4.75 -2.94
C TYR A 18 -12.16 5.72 -2.32
N ASP A 19 -13.04 5.19 -1.46
CA ASP A 19 -14.13 5.93 -0.82
C ASP A 19 -14.04 5.85 0.72
N GLY A 20 -12.81 5.82 1.24
CA GLY A 20 -12.55 5.76 2.66
C GLY A 20 -12.29 4.37 3.23
N ALA A 21 -11.81 4.35 4.46
CA ALA A 21 -11.33 3.13 5.10
C ALA A 21 -12.48 2.19 5.52
N GLU A 22 -13.65 2.74 5.82
CA GLU A 22 -14.85 1.97 6.16
C GLU A 22 -15.34 1.13 4.97
N GLU A 23 -15.40 1.72 3.78
CA GLU A 23 -15.72 0.98 2.56
C GLU A 23 -14.66 -0.07 2.25
N ALA A 24 -13.38 0.28 2.39
CA ALA A 24 -12.27 -0.65 2.19
C ALA A 24 -12.33 -1.87 3.15
N ALA A 25 -12.81 -1.68 4.38
CA ALA A 25 -12.92 -2.76 5.38
C ALA A 25 -13.93 -3.85 5.02
N LYS A 26 -14.89 -3.53 4.14
CA LYS A 26 -15.89 -4.50 3.62
C LYS A 26 -15.27 -5.53 2.68
N PHE A 27 -14.10 -5.24 2.10
CA PHE A 27 -13.41 -6.17 1.21
C PHE A 27 -12.57 -7.18 1.99
N LYS A 28 -12.36 -8.36 1.40
CA LYS A 28 -11.48 -9.39 1.96
C LYS A 28 -10.07 -8.84 2.21
N ALA A 29 -9.53 -8.15 1.21
CA ALA A 29 -8.24 -7.49 1.26
C ALA A 29 -8.17 -6.35 0.24
N MET A 30 -7.17 -5.48 0.41
CA MET A 30 -6.87 -4.38 -0.51
C MET A 30 -5.44 -4.53 -1.03
N VAL A 31 -5.27 -4.60 -2.35
CA VAL A 31 -3.93 -4.46 -2.96
C VAL A 31 -3.57 -2.97 -2.91
N ARG A 32 -2.46 -2.66 -2.24
CA ARG A 32 -2.00 -1.29 -2.02
C ARG A 32 -0.59 -1.12 -2.55
N ILE A 33 -0.39 -0.07 -3.34
CA ILE A 33 0.95 0.41 -3.72
C ILE A 33 1.28 1.60 -2.81
N PRO A 34 2.39 1.59 -2.08
CA PRO A 34 2.84 2.73 -1.31
C PRO A 34 3.18 3.87 -2.25
N GLN A 35 2.48 4.99 -2.06
CA GLN A 35 2.70 6.21 -2.82
C GLN A 35 3.52 7.21 -2.02
N ASN A 36 3.43 7.16 -0.69
CA ASN A 36 4.11 8.00 0.28
C ASN A 36 4.33 7.20 1.56
N TYR A 37 5.34 7.58 2.34
CA TYR A 37 5.57 7.07 3.69
C TYR A 37 4.35 7.30 4.59
N MET A 38 3.81 6.23 5.17
CA MET A 38 2.83 6.23 6.26
C MET A 38 1.78 7.36 6.24
N SER A 39 1.08 7.51 5.11
CA SER A 39 0.05 8.55 4.94
C SER A 39 -1.07 8.45 5.97
N THR A 40 -1.84 9.54 6.17
CA THR A 40 -3.07 9.50 6.99
C THR A 40 -4.01 8.38 6.56
N SER A 41 -4.13 8.15 5.24
CA SER A 41 -4.93 7.03 4.69
C SER A 41 -4.36 5.65 5.03
N PHE A 42 -3.06 5.50 5.27
CA PHE A 42 -2.48 4.26 5.78
C PHE A 42 -2.98 3.97 7.19
N HIS A 43 -2.85 4.93 8.10
CA HIS A 43 -3.30 4.77 9.47
C HIS A 43 -4.81 4.58 9.59
N GLN A 44 -5.61 5.25 8.74
CA GLN A 44 -7.06 5.02 8.67
C GLN A 44 -7.40 3.59 8.25
N LEU A 45 -6.70 3.06 7.24
CA LEU A 45 -6.90 1.68 6.79
C LEU A 45 -6.47 0.65 7.84
N LEU A 46 -5.37 0.92 8.56
CA LEU A 46 -4.97 0.11 9.71
C LEU A 46 -6.02 0.13 10.83
N ALA A 47 -6.49 1.31 11.22
CA ALA A 47 -7.50 1.46 12.27
C ALA A 47 -8.83 0.77 11.91
N ALA A 48 -9.21 0.79 10.62
CA ALA A 48 -10.37 0.07 10.13
C ALA A 48 -10.15 -1.46 10.05
N GLY A 49 -8.94 -1.94 10.29
CA GLY A 49 -8.58 -3.35 10.20
C GLY A 49 -8.59 -3.87 8.77
N VAL A 50 -8.16 -3.06 7.80
CA VAL A 50 -8.04 -3.49 6.41
C VAL A 50 -6.78 -4.34 6.26
N ALA A 51 -6.94 -5.55 5.71
CA ALA A 51 -5.81 -6.37 5.31
C ALA A 51 -5.22 -5.82 4.00
N MET A 52 -4.05 -5.20 4.11
CA MET A 52 -3.34 -4.62 2.98
C MET A 52 -2.31 -5.61 2.42
N LEU A 53 -2.46 -5.94 1.13
CA LEU A 53 -1.48 -6.68 0.35
C LEU A 53 -0.57 -5.67 -0.34
N VAL A 54 0.73 -5.75 -0.10
CA VAL A 54 1.70 -4.76 -0.57
C VAL A 54 2.83 -5.48 -1.33
N PRO A 55 3.25 -5.05 -2.53
CA PRO A 55 4.40 -5.65 -3.20
C PRO A 55 5.64 -5.51 -2.33
N SER A 56 6.53 -6.50 -2.28
CA SER A 56 7.84 -6.35 -1.63
C SER A 56 8.66 -5.23 -2.32
N PRO A 57 9.65 -4.63 -1.64
CA PRO A 57 10.50 -3.61 -2.26
C PRO A 57 11.17 -4.10 -3.55
N GLU A 58 11.64 -5.34 -3.58
CA GLU A 58 12.26 -5.97 -4.75
C GLU A 58 11.25 -6.13 -5.88
N PHE A 59 10.05 -6.62 -5.56
CA PHE A 59 9.02 -6.79 -6.58
C PHE A 59 8.53 -5.45 -7.11
N LEU A 60 8.38 -4.44 -6.26
CA LEU A 60 8.04 -3.10 -6.72
C LEU A 60 9.12 -2.51 -7.62
N LEU A 61 10.40 -2.72 -7.31
CA LEU A 61 11.51 -2.30 -8.18
C LEU A 61 11.43 -3.00 -9.53
N GLN A 62 11.17 -4.31 -9.55
CA GLN A 62 10.96 -5.06 -10.80
C GLN A 62 9.79 -4.48 -11.60
N LEU A 63 8.64 -4.30 -10.95
CA LEU A 63 7.47 -3.74 -11.57
C LEU A 63 7.74 -2.32 -12.08
N SER A 64 8.53 -1.52 -11.36
CA SER A 64 8.90 -0.16 -11.78
C SER A 64 9.70 -0.12 -13.07
N MET A 65 10.27 -1.24 -13.54
CA MET A 65 10.99 -1.32 -14.82
C MET A 65 10.08 -1.77 -15.97
N GLU A 66 8.84 -2.20 -15.67
CA GLU A 66 7.92 -2.71 -16.67
C GLU A 66 7.39 -1.57 -17.54
N PRO A 67 7.46 -1.70 -18.89
CA PRO A 67 6.93 -0.71 -19.84
C PRO A 67 5.45 -0.35 -19.58
N ALA A 68 4.71 -1.31 -19.02
CA ALA A 68 3.30 -1.24 -18.68
C ALA A 68 3.05 -1.12 -17.16
N PHE A 69 3.98 -0.56 -16.38
CA PHE A 69 3.80 -0.27 -14.96
C PHE A 69 2.70 0.79 -14.73
N TRP A 70 1.43 0.39 -14.85
CA TRP A 70 0.28 1.28 -14.71
C TRP A 70 -0.83 0.66 -13.86
N TRP A 71 -1.03 1.30 -12.72
CA TRP A 71 -2.24 1.26 -11.88
C TRP A 71 -3.16 2.45 -12.15
N ASP A 72 -2.67 3.46 -12.86
CA ASP A 72 -3.40 4.69 -13.16
C ASP A 72 -3.94 4.61 -14.59
N THR A 73 -5.17 4.12 -14.73
CA THR A 73 -5.92 3.98 -16.00
C THR A 73 -6.28 5.31 -16.65
N LYS A 74 -5.57 6.40 -16.33
CA LYS A 74 -5.71 7.72 -16.95
C LYS A 74 -4.75 7.95 -18.11
N TRP A 75 -3.77 7.06 -18.31
CA TRP A 75 -2.85 7.16 -19.44
C TRP A 75 -3.31 6.21 -20.55
N ASP A 76 -3.50 6.77 -21.74
CA ASP A 76 -3.79 5.97 -22.93
C ASP A 76 -2.61 5.01 -23.16
N VAL A 77 -2.89 3.72 -22.98
CA VAL A 77 -1.92 2.63 -23.09
C VAL A 77 -1.30 2.59 -24.49
N GLU A 78 -2.02 3.03 -25.52
CA GLU A 78 -1.58 3.01 -26.91
C GLU A 78 -0.62 4.19 -27.21
N GLU A 79 -0.95 5.38 -26.70
CA GLU A 79 -0.05 6.54 -26.74
C GLU A 79 1.27 6.24 -26.00
N HIS A 80 1.16 5.55 -24.87
CA HIS A 80 2.30 5.18 -24.05
C HIS A 80 3.22 4.14 -24.72
N ARG A 81 2.62 3.11 -25.34
CA ARG A 81 3.34 2.07 -26.10
C ARG A 81 4.07 2.67 -27.30
N SER A 82 3.43 3.61 -27.99
CA SER A 82 4.00 4.31 -29.15
C SER A 82 5.24 5.14 -28.77
N ARG A 83 5.22 5.81 -27.60
CA ARG A 83 6.37 6.58 -27.11
C ARG A 83 7.58 5.68 -26.77
N ILE A 84 7.35 4.51 -26.16
CA ILE A 84 8.40 3.54 -25.81
C ILE A 84 9.05 2.96 -27.08
N GLN A 85 8.24 2.64 -28.09
CA GLN A 85 8.74 2.17 -29.39
C GLN A 85 9.59 3.22 -30.12
N GLN A 86 9.30 4.51 -29.91
CA GLN A 86 10.07 5.61 -30.51
C GLN A 86 11.35 5.95 -29.75
N SER A 87 11.34 5.90 -28.41
CA SER A 87 12.50 6.29 -27.59
C SER A 87 13.48 5.16 -27.31
N GLY A 88 13.08 3.89 -27.48
CA GLY A 88 13.89 2.71 -27.11
C GLY A 88 14.10 2.53 -25.60
N GLU A 89 13.72 3.52 -24.79
CA GLU A 89 13.79 3.53 -23.34
C GLU A 89 12.42 3.88 -22.77
N TRP A 90 11.93 3.07 -21.83
CA TRP A 90 10.80 3.43 -21.00
C TRP A 90 11.23 4.45 -19.93
N LYS A 91 10.49 5.56 -19.84
CA LYS A 91 10.66 6.58 -18.80
C LYS A 91 9.29 6.96 -18.28
N CYS A 92 8.85 6.38 -17.16
CA CYS A 92 7.63 6.85 -16.52
C CYS A 92 7.82 8.29 -16.02
N PRO A 93 7.04 9.28 -16.52
CA PRO A 93 7.26 10.69 -16.20
C PRO A 93 7.11 11.01 -14.70
N LYS A 94 6.36 10.19 -13.96
CA LYS A 94 6.21 10.31 -12.50
C LYS A 94 7.27 9.54 -11.70
N LEU A 95 7.88 8.49 -12.26
CA LEU A 95 8.86 7.66 -11.55
C LEU A 95 10.32 8.05 -11.79
N VAL A 96 10.67 8.69 -12.92
CA VAL A 96 12.05 9.18 -13.14
C VAL A 96 12.45 10.25 -12.11
N SER A 97 11.49 10.94 -11.48
CA SER A 97 11.78 12.01 -10.52
C SER A 97 11.57 11.68 -9.04
N THR A 98 10.98 10.53 -8.66
CA THR A 98 10.59 10.31 -7.25
C THR A 98 10.87 8.94 -6.64
N LEU A 99 11.29 7.91 -7.39
CA LEU A 99 11.50 6.59 -6.79
C LEU A 99 12.86 6.00 -7.14
N SER A 100 13.94 6.57 -6.57
CA SER A 100 15.20 5.83 -6.47
C SER A 100 15.00 4.60 -5.58
N LYS A 101 15.93 3.64 -5.60
CA LYS A 101 15.88 2.51 -4.67
C LYS A 101 15.72 3.01 -3.23
N GLU A 102 16.38 4.10 -2.89
CA GLU A 102 16.31 4.78 -1.61
C GLU A 102 14.93 5.36 -1.33
N THR A 103 14.22 5.94 -2.31
CA THR A 103 12.86 6.42 -2.06
C THR A 103 11.82 5.30 -2.07
N ILE A 104 12.02 4.22 -2.85
CA ILE A 104 11.21 3.00 -2.72
C ILE A 104 11.38 2.45 -1.32
N MET A 105 12.61 2.33 -0.85
CA MET A 105 12.91 1.91 0.52
C MET A 105 12.34 2.90 1.55
N PHE A 106 12.48 4.22 1.37
CA PHE A 106 11.92 5.22 2.28
C PHE A 106 10.40 5.20 2.33
N ALA A 107 9.71 5.00 1.20
CA ALA A 107 8.25 4.85 1.17
C ALA A 107 7.78 3.53 1.82
N TYR A 108 8.70 2.57 2.00
CA TYR A 108 8.46 1.21 2.49
C TYR A 108 9.13 0.88 3.80
N GLU A 109 9.88 1.78 4.40
CA GLU A 109 10.28 1.72 5.80
C GLU A 109 9.03 1.92 6.65
N TYR A 110 8.03 1.05 6.47
CA TYR A 110 7.25 0.60 7.59
C TYR A 110 8.28 0.29 8.66
N ASP A 111 8.26 1.07 9.73
CA ASP A 111 8.96 0.66 10.91
C ASP A 111 8.60 -0.82 11.19
N SER A 112 9.51 -1.52 11.85
CA SER A 112 9.27 -2.94 12.19
C SER A 112 7.90 -3.18 12.85
N TYR A 113 7.34 -2.14 13.47
CA TYR A 113 6.02 -2.09 14.06
C TYR A 113 4.87 -2.21 13.04
N HIS A 114 4.90 -1.43 11.95
CA HIS A 114 3.86 -1.45 10.92
C HIS A 114 4.08 -2.56 9.88
N ALA A 115 5.31 -3.06 9.70
CA ALA A 115 5.57 -4.17 8.79
C ALA A 115 4.76 -5.43 9.13
N ALA A 116 4.49 -5.68 10.41
CA ALA A 116 3.65 -6.79 10.88
C ALA A 116 2.17 -6.65 10.50
N SER A 117 1.72 -5.44 10.14
CA SER A 117 0.32 -5.18 9.80
C SER A 117 -0.01 -5.37 8.31
N VAL A 118 1.02 -5.51 7.46
CA VAL A 118 0.87 -5.67 6.01
C VAL A 118 1.22 -7.09 5.58
N ILE A 119 0.63 -7.54 4.48
CA ILE A 119 0.95 -8.83 3.84
C ILE A 119 1.78 -8.52 2.61
N PHE A 120 3.07 -8.82 2.67
CA PHE A 120 3.94 -8.65 1.51
C PHE A 120 3.71 -9.76 0.48
N PHE A 121 3.82 -9.39 -0.81
CA PHE A 121 3.89 -10.35 -1.91
C PHE A 121 5.06 -10.04 -2.86
N SER A 122 5.76 -11.06 -3.34
CA SER A 122 6.96 -10.92 -4.17
C SER A 122 6.74 -11.21 -5.66
N SER A 123 5.55 -11.67 -6.04
CA SER A 123 5.15 -11.86 -7.43
C SER A 123 3.62 -11.83 -7.59
N TRP A 124 3.13 -11.89 -8.84
CA TRP A 124 1.69 -12.01 -9.10
C TRP A 124 1.12 -13.35 -8.64
N GLU A 125 1.90 -14.42 -8.79
CA GLU A 125 1.57 -15.77 -8.33
C GLU A 125 1.56 -15.83 -6.80
N ASP A 126 2.52 -15.17 -6.14
CA ASP A 126 2.54 -15.08 -4.67
C ASP A 126 1.33 -14.28 -4.16
N LEU A 127 0.94 -13.19 -4.83
CA LEU A 127 -0.31 -12.48 -4.50
C LEU A 127 -1.52 -13.42 -4.54
N VAL A 128 -1.62 -14.25 -5.58
CA VAL A 128 -2.71 -15.23 -5.72
C VAL A 128 -2.65 -16.28 -4.63
N ASP A 129 -1.47 -16.79 -4.30
CA ASP A 129 -1.27 -17.71 -3.19
C ASP A 129 -1.75 -17.09 -1.87
N LYS A 130 -1.28 -15.89 -1.52
CA LYS A 130 -1.71 -15.16 -0.31
C LYS A 130 -3.21 -14.97 -0.26
N LEU A 131 -3.85 -14.60 -1.38
CA LEU A 131 -5.31 -14.44 -1.45
C LEU A 131 -6.07 -15.75 -1.19
N ARG A 132 -5.47 -16.91 -1.44
CA ARG A 132 -6.06 -18.24 -1.21
C ARG A 132 -5.71 -18.79 0.17
N THR A 133 -4.49 -18.57 0.66
CA THR A 133 -3.94 -19.27 1.82
C THR A 133 -3.97 -18.47 3.12
N VAL A 134 -3.95 -17.13 3.06
CA VAL A 134 -3.96 -16.30 4.26
C VAL A 134 -5.35 -16.32 4.91
N ASP A 135 -5.35 -16.53 6.22
CA ASP A 135 -6.53 -16.28 7.06
C ASP A 135 -6.68 -14.77 7.29
N PHE A 136 -7.43 -14.14 6.40
CA PHE A 136 -7.65 -12.70 6.44
C PHE A 136 -8.44 -12.26 7.66
N ASP A 137 -9.35 -13.08 8.19
CA ASP A 137 -10.13 -12.69 9.37
C ASP A 137 -9.23 -12.61 10.59
N LYS A 138 -8.35 -13.60 10.78
CA LYS A 138 -7.31 -13.58 11.81
C LYS A 138 -6.31 -12.44 11.60
N HIS A 139 -5.88 -12.19 10.36
CA HIS A 139 -4.98 -11.07 10.05
C HIS A 139 -5.62 -9.72 10.40
N LYS A 140 -6.88 -9.50 10.02
CA LYS A 140 -7.63 -8.27 10.34
C LYS A 140 -7.77 -8.07 11.86
N GLU A 141 -8.00 -9.15 12.62
CA GLU A 141 -8.00 -9.07 14.09
C GLU A 141 -6.64 -8.64 14.64
N HIS A 142 -5.56 -9.19 14.10
CA HIS A 142 -4.20 -8.79 14.47
C HIS A 142 -3.92 -7.31 14.16
N VAL A 143 -4.27 -6.85 12.96
CA VAL A 143 -4.12 -5.45 12.55
C VAL A 143 -4.90 -4.50 13.48
N LYS A 144 -6.13 -4.85 13.86
CA LYS A 144 -6.92 -4.06 14.82
C LYS A 144 -6.24 -3.97 16.19
N LYS A 145 -5.69 -5.08 16.69
CA LYS A 145 -4.93 -5.10 17.96
C LYS A 145 -3.70 -4.19 17.90
N LEU A 146 -2.96 -4.22 16.79
CA LEU A 146 -1.82 -3.33 16.56
C LEU A 146 -2.27 -1.87 16.51
N ALA A 147 -3.32 -1.55 15.76
CA ALA A 147 -3.85 -0.19 15.66
C ALA A 147 -4.35 0.35 17.02
N ASP A 148 -5.00 -0.48 17.83
CA ASP A 148 -5.42 -0.11 19.17
C ASP A 148 -4.24 0.11 20.12
N MET A 149 -3.20 -0.73 20.02
CA MET A 149 -1.97 -0.54 20.77
C MET A 149 -1.29 0.78 20.37
N HIS A 150 -1.15 1.04 19.07
CA HIS A 150 -0.56 2.27 18.53
C HIS A 150 -1.32 3.50 19.05
N ARG A 151 -2.66 3.46 18.96
CA ARG A 151 -3.53 4.52 19.48
C ARG A 151 -3.29 4.78 20.96
N ARG A 152 -3.21 3.74 21.79
CA ARG A 152 -2.97 3.90 23.23
C ARG A 152 -1.62 4.56 23.52
N VAL A 153 -0.55 4.08 22.90
CA VAL A 153 0.80 4.64 23.07
C VAL A 153 0.81 6.10 22.64
N PHE A 154 0.29 6.40 21.47
CA PHE A 154 0.25 7.77 20.94
C PHE A 154 -0.55 8.71 21.85
N MET A 155 -1.71 8.28 22.37
CA MET A 155 -2.50 9.10 23.29
C MET A 155 -1.77 9.37 24.61
N GLN A 156 -1.02 8.39 25.14
CA GLN A 156 -0.19 8.57 26.34
C GLN A 156 0.95 9.57 26.11
N GLU A 157 1.60 9.52 24.95
CA GLU A 157 2.64 10.47 24.58
C GLU A 157 2.08 11.89 24.48
N TRP A 158 0.93 12.06 23.83
CA TRP A 158 0.24 13.36 23.76
C TRP A 158 -0.15 13.88 25.14
N GLU A 159 -0.73 13.03 25.98
CA GLU A 159 -1.09 13.40 27.35
C GLU A 159 0.14 13.90 28.12
N ARG A 160 1.28 13.20 28.02
CA ARG A 160 2.55 13.64 28.59
C ARG A 160 2.98 15.00 28.04
N THR A 161 2.98 15.19 26.72
CA THR A 161 3.34 16.47 26.09
C THR A 161 2.43 17.60 26.56
N PHE A 162 1.11 17.37 26.68
CA PHE A 162 0.20 18.39 27.19
C PHE A 162 0.44 18.71 28.66
N HIS A 163 0.82 17.74 29.49
CA HIS A 163 1.22 17.99 30.87
C HIS A 163 2.50 18.83 30.95
N GLU A 164 3.50 18.53 30.14
CA GLU A 164 4.75 19.29 30.05
C GLU A 164 4.50 20.74 29.60
N LEU A 165 3.70 20.94 28.56
CA LEU A 165 3.34 22.28 28.07
C LEU A 165 2.62 23.11 29.14
N ARG A 166 1.66 22.50 29.87
CA ARG A 166 0.97 23.18 30.98
C ARG A 166 1.93 23.55 32.11
N ALA A 167 2.90 22.70 32.41
CA ALA A 167 3.90 22.98 33.44
C ALA A 167 4.82 24.15 33.05
N LEU A 168 5.00 24.41 31.75
CA LEU A 168 5.80 25.52 31.21
C LEU A 168 5.03 26.84 31.10
N GLN A 169 3.75 26.90 31.51
CA GLN A 169 2.87 28.08 31.37
C GLN A 169 2.77 28.64 29.93
N LEU A 170 2.86 27.76 28.93
CA LEU A 170 2.52 28.08 27.53
C LEU A 170 1.01 27.89 27.25
#